data_AF-A0A957ZXP7-F1
#
_entry.id   AF-A0A957ZXP7-F1
#
_cell.length_a   1.000
_cell.length_b   1.000
_cell.length_c   1.000
_cell.angle_alpha   90.00
_cell.angle_beta   90.00
_cell.angle_gamma   90.00
#
_symmetry.space_group_name_H-M   'P 1'
#
loop_
_entity.id
_entity.type
_entity.pdbx_description
1 polymer ?
#
loop_
_entity_poly.entity_id
_entity_poly.type
_entity_poly.pdbx_seq_one_letter_code
_entity_poly.pdbx_strand_id
1 'polypeptide(L)'
;MKSYTPQIGAIFYSLWALLHIVGAAVLLQQLAGEGATAFLATVGSAAPAAEMPVVSGRVINSVLAYYAWHLLWVGLLVLVVAIWLNWRNSRAGYWLNLAVTGAIEVGLIVTLLRPGTMALTDGGLGLALWLPAVIFSSIGVFNLPPIADRQPLTADS
;
A
#
# COMPACT_ATOMS: atom_id res chain seq x y z
N MET A 1 -3.75 11.30 -29.02
CA MET A 1 -4.53 11.54 -27.79
C MET A 1 -3.60 11.41 -26.60
N LYS A 2 -3.64 12.32 -25.60
CA LYS A 2 -2.88 12.14 -24.35
C LYS A 2 -3.47 10.95 -23.59
N SER A 3 -2.64 9.98 -23.22
CA SER A 3 -3.05 8.85 -22.38
C SER A 3 -3.06 9.28 -20.91
N TYR A 4 -4.17 9.01 -20.22
CA TYR A 4 -4.32 9.26 -18.77
C TYR A 4 -4.06 8.01 -17.92
N THR A 5 -3.65 6.91 -18.55
CA THR A 5 -3.39 5.63 -17.88
C THR A 5 -2.41 5.74 -16.70
N PRO A 6 -1.23 6.39 -16.81
CA PRO A 6 -0.32 6.47 -15.66
C PRO A 6 -0.90 7.29 -14.49
N GLN A 7 -1.73 8.30 -14.75
CA GLN A 7 -2.42 9.06 -13.71
C GLN A 7 -3.47 8.21 -12.99
N ILE A 8 -4.21 7.36 -13.71
CA ILE A 8 -5.12 6.38 -13.09
C ILE A 8 -4.34 5.46 -12.16
N GLY A 9 -3.19 4.92 -12.61
CA GLY A 9 -2.32 4.10 -11.77
C GLY A 9 -1.81 4.86 -10.52
N ALA A 10 -1.42 6.12 -10.69
CA ALA A 10 -1.00 6.98 -9.58
C ALA A 10 -2.13 7.27 -8.58
N ILE A 11 -3.38 7.44 -9.05
CA ILE A 11 -4.55 7.59 -8.18
C ILE A 11 -4.72 6.33 -7.32
N PHE A 12 -4.68 5.14 -7.91
CA PHE A 12 -4.81 3.90 -7.15
C PHE A 12 -3.68 3.69 -6.14
N TYR A 13 -2.42 3.99 -6.51
CA TYR A 13 -1.32 3.98 -5.52
C TYR A 13 -1.53 5.00 -4.41
N SER A 14 -2.08 6.18 -4.72
CA SER A 14 -2.37 7.21 -3.72
C SER A 14 -3.48 6.76 -2.76
N LEU A 15 -4.55 6.15 -3.28
CA LEU A 15 -5.63 5.59 -2.47
C LEU A 15 -5.12 4.44 -1.59
N TRP A 16 -4.30 3.56 -2.15
CA TRP A 16 -3.62 2.50 -1.40
C TRP A 16 -2.77 3.07 -0.26
N ALA A 17 -2.00 4.11 -0.54
CA ALA A 17 -1.16 4.76 0.46
C ALA A 17 -2.00 5.40 1.58
N LEU A 18 -3.07 6.11 1.22
CA LEU A 18 -3.98 6.73 2.19
C LEU A 18 -4.65 5.69 3.09
N LEU A 19 -5.10 4.56 2.52
CA LEU A 19 -5.63 3.44 3.29
C LEU A 19 -4.63 2.98 4.37
N HIS A 20 -3.37 2.79 4.01
CA HIS A 20 -2.34 2.31 4.93
C HIS A 20 -1.87 3.37 5.94
N ILE A 21 -1.85 4.65 5.57
CA ILE A 21 -1.60 5.76 6.49
C ILE A 21 -2.70 5.80 7.57
N VAL A 22 -3.97 5.76 7.15
CA VAL A 22 -5.12 5.77 8.06
C VAL A 22 -5.14 4.51 8.91
N GLY A 23 -4.97 3.34 8.31
CA GLY A 23 -4.91 2.06 9.03
C GLY A 23 -3.80 2.05 10.07
N ALA A 24 -2.60 2.51 9.72
CA ALA A 24 -1.50 2.65 10.66
C ALA A 24 -1.81 3.60 11.83
N ALA A 25 -2.44 4.75 11.54
CA ALA A 25 -2.84 5.71 12.57
C ALA A 25 -3.88 5.10 13.54
N VAL A 26 -4.87 4.37 13.02
CA VAL A 26 -5.86 3.65 13.82
C VAL A 26 -5.19 2.60 14.70
N LEU A 27 -4.29 1.78 14.15
CA LEU A 27 -3.57 0.76 14.91
C LEU A 27 -2.69 1.36 16.02
N LEU A 28 -2.03 2.50 15.76
CA LEU A 28 -1.27 3.24 16.76
C LEU A 28 -2.19 3.78 17.87
N GLN A 29 -3.37 4.29 17.52
CA GLN A 29 -4.35 4.78 18.48
C GLN A 29 -4.89 3.64 19.37
N GLN A 30 -5.22 2.48 18.78
CA GLN A 30 -5.62 1.29 19.53
C GLN A 30 -4.53 0.85 20.51
N LEU A 31 -3.27 0.82 20.08
CA LEU A 31 -2.16 0.45 20.97
C LEU A 31 -1.98 1.43 22.13
N ALA A 32 -2.23 2.72 21.91
CA ALA A 32 -2.13 3.76 22.94
C ALA A 32 -3.29 3.74 23.94
N GLY A 33 -4.51 3.39 23.51
CA GLY A 33 -5.72 3.42 24.34
C GLY A 33 -6.14 2.06 24.91
N GLU A 34 -6.16 1.02 24.07
CA GLU A 34 -6.74 -0.29 24.35
C GLU A 34 -5.67 -1.40 24.49
N GLY A 35 -4.48 -1.17 23.96
CA GLY A 35 -3.34 -2.07 24.05
C GLY A 35 -3.25 -3.11 22.94
N ALA A 36 -2.36 -4.09 23.14
CA ALA A 36 -2.00 -5.06 22.10
C ALA A 36 -3.16 -5.99 21.70
N THR A 37 -4.06 -6.32 22.63
CA THR A 37 -5.21 -7.19 22.35
C THR A 37 -6.13 -6.59 21.27
N ALA A 38 -6.44 -5.30 21.34
CA ALA A 38 -7.30 -4.63 20.35
C ALA A 38 -6.65 -4.55 18.96
N PHE A 39 -5.34 -4.27 18.92
CA PHE A 39 -4.55 -4.34 17.69
C PHE A 39 -4.64 -5.74 17.05
N LEU A 40 -4.42 -6.79 17.86
CA LEU A 40 -4.44 -8.17 17.39
C LEU A 40 -5.82 -8.63 16.95
N ALA A 41 -6.90 -8.14 17.58
CA ALA A 41 -8.26 -8.40 17.12
C ALA A 41 -8.54 -7.82 15.72
N THR A 42 -7.94 -6.66 15.40
CA THR A 42 -8.06 -6.03 14.08
C THR A 42 -7.28 -6.80 13.01
N VAL A 43 -6.04 -7.20 13.31
CA VAL A 43 -5.18 -7.94 12.35
C VAL A 43 -5.58 -9.41 12.24
N GLY A 44 -6.06 -10.00 13.33
CA GLY A 44 -6.48 -11.39 13.47
C GLY A 44 -7.99 -11.60 13.25
N SER A 45 -8.64 -10.76 12.45
CA SER A 45 -10.10 -10.68 12.38
C SER A 45 -10.83 -11.95 11.93
N ALA A 46 -10.13 -12.91 11.32
CA ALA A 46 -10.70 -14.21 10.94
C ALA A 46 -10.47 -15.30 12.00
N ALA A 47 -9.56 -15.08 12.96
CA ALA A 47 -9.30 -16.05 14.00
C ALA A 47 -10.43 -16.05 15.06
N PRO A 48 -10.80 -17.22 15.61
CA PRO A 48 -11.85 -17.31 16.61
C PRO A 48 -11.55 -16.44 17.83
N ALA A 49 -12.57 -15.75 18.36
CA ALA A 49 -12.41 -14.90 19.53
C ALA A 49 -11.86 -15.66 20.77
N ALA A 50 -12.15 -16.97 20.86
CA ALA A 50 -11.62 -17.82 21.93
C ALA A 50 -10.10 -18.05 21.83
N GLU A 51 -9.50 -17.85 20.66
CA GLU A 51 -8.06 -17.99 20.42
C GLU A 51 -7.32 -16.65 20.56
N MET A 52 -8.05 -15.54 20.73
CA MET A 52 -7.45 -14.21 20.88
C MET A 52 -6.70 -14.10 22.21
N PRO A 53 -5.37 -13.91 22.19
CA PRO A 53 -4.60 -13.82 23.41
C PRO A 53 -4.88 -12.47 24.10
N VAL A 54 -5.11 -12.50 25.41
CA VAL A 54 -5.03 -11.30 26.23
C VAL A 54 -3.55 -10.98 26.43
N VAL A 55 -3.04 -10.05 25.65
CA VAL A 55 -1.62 -9.69 25.67
C VAL A 55 -1.42 -8.44 26.52
N SER A 56 -0.63 -8.59 27.58
CA SER A 56 -0.17 -7.48 28.41
C SER A 56 1.35 -7.39 28.40
N GLY A 57 1.88 -6.16 28.46
CA GLY A 57 3.32 -5.92 28.54
C GLY A 57 3.82 -4.83 27.60
N ARG A 58 4.71 -3.99 28.13
CA ARG A 58 5.27 -2.82 27.42
C ARG A 58 6.02 -3.22 26.15
N VAL A 59 6.78 -4.31 26.19
CA VAL A 59 7.63 -4.75 25.08
C VAL A 59 6.81 -5.12 23.86
N ILE A 60 5.78 -5.97 24.03
CA ILE A 60 4.94 -6.40 22.91
C ILE A 60 4.19 -5.21 22.31
N ASN A 61 3.61 -4.36 23.16
CA ASN A 61 2.95 -3.14 22.70
C ASN A 61 3.91 -2.26 21.88
N SER A 62 5.14 -2.07 22.33
CA SER A 62 6.16 -1.28 21.61
C SER A 62 6.56 -1.90 20.28
N VAL A 63 6.66 -3.23 20.19
CA VAL A 63 6.98 -3.93 18.94
C VAL A 63 5.84 -3.79 17.92
N LEU A 64 4.59 -3.95 18.35
CA LEU A 64 3.42 -3.74 17.48
C LEU A 64 3.31 -2.29 17.03
N ALA A 65 3.58 -1.33 17.93
CA ALA A 65 3.62 0.08 17.59
C ALA A 65 4.71 0.39 16.56
N TYR A 66 5.88 -0.26 16.69
CA TYR A 66 6.95 -0.16 15.71
C TYR A 66 6.50 -0.66 14.33
N TYR A 67 5.77 -1.78 14.23
CA TYR A 67 5.23 -2.23 12.95
C TYR A 67 4.19 -1.28 12.36
N ALA A 68 3.24 -0.79 13.16
CA ALA A 68 2.26 0.21 12.70
C ALA A 68 2.94 1.50 12.23
N TRP A 69 3.99 1.93 12.95
CA TRP A 69 4.82 3.06 12.55
C TRP A 69 5.52 2.84 11.20
N HIS A 70 6.04 1.65 10.93
CA HIS A 70 6.63 1.33 9.62
C HIS A 70 5.58 1.37 8.51
N LEU A 71 4.38 0.86 8.78
CA LEU A 71 3.28 0.89 7.82
C LEU A 71 2.90 2.33 7.42
N LEU A 72 2.87 3.25 8.40
CA LEU A 72 2.66 4.68 8.16
C LEU A 72 3.71 5.25 7.19
N TRP A 73 4.99 5.01 7.46
CA TRP A 73 6.07 5.55 6.62
C TRP A 73 6.12 4.92 5.23
N VAL A 74 5.80 3.63 5.11
CA VAL A 74 5.64 2.97 3.80
C VAL A 74 4.50 3.62 3.02
N GLY A 75 3.35 3.86 3.66
CA GLY A 75 2.25 4.59 3.04
C GLY A 75 2.66 5.99 2.57
N LEU A 76 3.35 6.75 3.41
CA LEU A 76 3.86 8.09 3.03
C LEU A 76 4.83 8.04 1.85
N LEU A 77 5.78 7.08 1.84
CA LEU A 77 6.70 6.89 0.74
C LEU A 77 5.95 6.60 -0.57
N VAL A 78 5.01 5.67 -0.54
CA VAL A 78 4.21 5.28 -1.71
C VAL A 78 3.39 6.46 -2.22
N LEU A 79 2.83 7.28 -1.33
CA LEU A 79 2.08 8.49 -1.69
C LEU A 79 2.97 9.51 -2.40
N VAL A 80 4.15 9.80 -1.82
CA VAL A 80 5.11 10.75 -2.40
C VAL A 80 5.56 10.28 -3.79
N VAL A 81 5.92 9.01 -3.93
CA VAL A 81 6.32 8.41 -5.20
C VAL A 81 5.15 8.43 -6.20
N ALA A 82 3.92 8.14 -5.75
CA ALA A 82 2.73 8.19 -6.60
C ALA A 82 2.50 9.58 -7.19
N ILE A 83 2.50 10.62 -6.35
CA ILE A 83 2.21 12.01 -6.75
C ILE A 83 3.35 12.59 -7.58
N TRP A 84 4.61 12.38 -7.19
CA TRP A 84 5.73 13.06 -7.84
C TRP A 84 6.32 12.28 -9.02
N LEU A 85 6.23 10.95 -9.01
CA LEU A 85 6.88 10.09 -10.00
C LEU A 85 5.87 9.32 -10.85
N ASN A 86 4.95 8.55 -10.27
CA ASN A 86 3.98 7.78 -11.08
C ASN A 86 3.04 8.69 -11.88
N TRP A 87 2.60 9.82 -11.31
CA TRP A 87 1.76 10.80 -12.00
C TRP A 87 2.40 11.33 -13.28
N ARG A 88 3.73 11.45 -13.28
CA ARG A 88 4.55 11.89 -14.42
C ARG A 88 5.04 10.72 -15.29
N ASN A 89 4.54 9.52 -15.04
CA ASN A 89 4.91 8.27 -15.71
C ASN A 89 6.42 7.98 -15.66
N SER A 90 7.06 8.24 -14.51
CA SER A 90 8.49 7.97 -14.30
C SER A 90 8.76 6.47 -14.13
N ARG A 91 9.74 5.94 -14.88
CA ARG A 91 10.19 4.55 -14.75
C ARG A 91 10.71 4.23 -13.35
N ALA A 92 11.40 5.17 -12.71
CA ALA A 92 11.87 5.00 -11.33
C ALA A 92 10.69 4.89 -10.37
N GLY A 93 9.67 5.77 -10.51
CA GLY A 93 8.47 5.70 -9.69
C GLY A 93 7.67 4.42 -9.88
N TYR A 94 7.59 3.92 -11.11
CA TYR A 94 6.99 2.62 -11.41
C TYR A 94 7.65 1.48 -10.62
N TRP A 95 8.97 1.33 -10.76
CA TRP A 95 9.68 0.23 -10.10
C TRP A 95 9.68 0.37 -8.57
N LEU A 96 9.81 1.60 -8.05
CA LEU A 96 9.75 1.86 -6.61
C LEU A 96 8.40 1.44 -6.03
N ASN A 97 7.30 1.97 -6.55
CA ASN A 97 5.97 1.64 -6.01
C ASN A 97 5.62 0.16 -6.25
N LEU A 98 5.96 -0.41 -7.42
CA LEU A 98 5.73 -1.83 -7.68
C LEU A 98 6.47 -2.72 -6.66
N ALA A 99 7.75 -2.47 -6.42
CA ALA A 99 8.56 -3.29 -5.52
C ALA A 99 8.10 -3.15 -4.06
N VAL A 100 7.88 -1.92 -3.58
CA VAL A 100 7.48 -1.67 -2.19
C VAL A 100 6.08 -2.23 -1.92
N THR A 101 5.09 -1.83 -2.71
CA THR A 101 3.70 -2.29 -2.49
C THR A 101 3.56 -3.79 -2.76
N GLY A 102 4.23 -4.31 -3.79
CA GLY A 102 4.23 -5.73 -4.09
C GLY A 102 4.81 -6.58 -2.95
N ALA A 103 5.89 -6.14 -2.31
CA ALA A 103 6.43 -6.82 -1.14
C ALA A 103 5.44 -6.85 0.04
N ILE A 104 4.73 -5.74 0.29
CA ILE A 104 3.71 -5.65 1.33
C ILE A 104 2.53 -6.58 1.02
N GLU A 105 2.00 -6.56 -0.19
CA GLU A 105 0.86 -7.38 -0.59
C GLU A 105 1.18 -8.88 -0.60
N VAL A 106 2.38 -9.26 -1.06
CA VAL A 106 2.85 -10.64 -0.93
C VAL A 106 2.97 -11.04 0.53
N GLY A 107 3.49 -10.15 1.39
CA GLY A 107 3.54 -10.35 2.83
C GLY A 107 2.14 -10.58 3.43
N LEU A 108 1.18 -9.70 3.13
CA LEU A 108 -0.21 -9.81 3.56
C LEU A 108 -0.81 -11.16 3.15
N ILE A 109 -0.66 -11.56 1.88
CA ILE A 109 -1.18 -12.83 1.37
C ILE A 109 -0.56 -14.00 2.12
N VAL A 110 0.76 -14.07 2.19
CA VAL A 110 1.47 -15.25 2.71
C VAL A 110 1.32 -15.38 4.22
N THR A 111 1.28 -14.27 4.96
CA THR A 111 1.36 -14.28 6.42
C THR A 111 0.03 -14.08 7.12
N LEU A 112 -0.98 -13.46 6.48
CA LEU A 112 -2.25 -13.13 7.14
C LEU A 112 -3.46 -13.76 6.44
N LEU A 113 -3.57 -13.61 5.11
CA LEU A 113 -4.75 -14.11 4.38
C LEU A 113 -4.70 -15.63 4.16
N ARG A 114 -3.58 -16.16 3.64
CA ARG A 114 -3.41 -17.60 3.37
C ARG A 114 -3.55 -18.46 4.64
N PRO A 115 -3.00 -18.07 5.81
CA PRO A 115 -3.21 -18.81 7.05
C PRO A 115 -4.62 -18.66 7.64
N GLY A 116 -5.46 -17.77 7.11
CA GLY A 116 -6.79 -17.48 7.66
C GLY A 116 -6.76 -16.67 8.96
N THR A 117 -5.67 -15.96 9.23
CA THR A 117 -5.56 -15.07 10.40
C THR A 117 -6.39 -13.80 10.20
N MET A 118 -6.36 -13.21 9.00
CA MET A 118 -7.13 -12.02 8.64
C MET A 118 -8.24 -12.38 7.65
N ALA A 119 -9.43 -11.80 7.84
CA ALA A 119 -10.51 -11.97 6.88
C ALA A 119 -10.23 -11.20 5.58
N LEU A 120 -10.66 -11.75 4.44
CA LEU A 120 -10.50 -11.09 3.15
C LEU A 120 -11.24 -9.74 3.09
N THR A 121 -12.30 -9.56 3.87
CA THR A 121 -13.02 -8.27 3.95
C THR A 121 -12.17 -7.17 4.59
N ASP A 122 -11.24 -7.52 5.47
CA ASP A 122 -10.41 -6.55 6.19
C ASP A 122 -9.08 -6.31 5.48
N GLY A 123 -8.48 -7.36 4.90
CA GLY A 123 -7.22 -7.25 4.14
C GLY A 123 -7.39 -7.00 2.64
N GLY A 124 -8.55 -7.30 2.06
CA GLY A 124 -8.75 -7.35 0.60
C GLY A 124 -8.78 -5.99 -0.08
N LEU A 125 -9.07 -4.91 0.64
CA LEU A 125 -9.13 -3.57 0.06
C LEU A 125 -7.75 -3.09 -0.43
N GLY A 126 -6.67 -3.46 0.27
CA GLY A 126 -5.29 -3.19 -0.18
C GLY A 126 -5.02 -3.81 -1.55
N LEU A 127 -5.28 -5.13 -1.68
CA LEU A 127 -5.16 -5.87 -2.94
C LEU A 127 -6.02 -5.28 -4.06
N ALA A 128 -7.26 -4.91 -3.76
CA ALA A 128 -8.20 -4.35 -4.72
C ALA A 128 -7.76 -2.98 -5.26
N LEU A 129 -7.03 -2.19 -4.47
CA LEU A 129 -6.42 -0.93 -4.92
C LEU A 129 -5.09 -1.16 -5.62
N TRP A 130 -4.29 -2.10 -5.13
CA TRP A 130 -2.96 -2.39 -5.65
C TRP A 130 -2.99 -2.96 -7.07
N LEU A 131 -3.87 -3.92 -7.36
CA LEU A 131 -3.93 -4.56 -8.68
C LEU A 131 -4.18 -3.55 -9.81
N PRO A 132 -5.22 -2.68 -9.76
CA PRO A 132 -5.38 -1.60 -10.72
C PRO A 132 -4.18 -0.65 -10.77
N ALA A 133 -3.57 -0.29 -9.63
CA ALA A 133 -2.40 0.58 -9.59
C ALA A 133 -1.26 0.02 -10.44
N VAL A 134 -0.95 -1.26 -10.29
CA VAL A 134 0.08 -1.98 -11.05
C VAL A 134 -0.28 -2.07 -12.52
N ILE A 135 -1.51 -2.46 -12.85
CA ILE A 135 -1.97 -2.64 -14.24
C ILE A 135 -1.84 -1.31 -15.01
N PHE A 136 -2.45 -0.24 -14.51
CA PHE A 136 -2.45 1.05 -15.19
C PHE A 136 -1.06 1.70 -15.24
N SER A 137 -0.26 1.54 -14.19
CA SER A 137 1.13 2.03 -14.22
C SER A 137 2.00 1.23 -15.20
N SER A 138 1.80 -0.08 -15.33
CA SER A 138 2.53 -0.93 -16.28
C SER A 138 2.17 -0.57 -17.72
N ILE A 139 0.88 -0.42 -18.02
CA ILE A 139 0.41 0.07 -19.32
C ILE A 139 1.05 1.43 -19.62
N GLY A 140 1.08 2.35 -18.64
CA GLY A 140 1.72 3.65 -18.78
C GLY A 140 3.20 3.56 -19.17
N VAL A 141 3.97 2.70 -18.52
CA VAL A 141 5.42 2.58 -18.75
C VAL A 141 5.75 1.84 -20.05
N PHE A 142 5.02 0.78 -20.38
CA PHE A 142 5.36 -0.12 -21.49
C PHE A 142 4.69 0.23 -22.82
N ASN A 143 3.64 1.06 -22.83
CA ASN A 143 2.98 1.49 -24.08
C ASN A 143 3.42 2.89 -24.56
N LEU A 144 4.49 3.47 -24.01
CA LEU A 144 5.09 4.67 -24.59
C LEU A 144 6.04 4.30 -25.75
N PRO A 145 6.05 5.07 -26.85
CA PRO A 145 7.04 4.91 -27.90
C PRO A 145 8.46 5.00 -27.32
N PRO A 146 9.44 4.28 -27.90
CA PRO A 146 10.85 4.42 -27.56
C PRO A 146 11.29 5.89 -27.50
N ILE A 147 12.26 6.21 -26.65
CA ILE A 147 12.78 7.59 -26.53
C ILE A 147 13.24 8.15 -27.88
N ALA A 148 13.72 7.29 -28.78
CA ALA A 148 14.11 7.63 -30.14
C ALA A 148 12.97 8.22 -31.00
N ASP A 149 11.72 7.90 -30.69
CA ASP A 149 10.54 8.33 -31.46
C ASP A 149 9.83 9.54 -30.84
N ARG A 150 10.32 10.06 -29.72
CA ARG A 150 9.83 11.32 -29.15
C ARG A 150 10.42 12.47 -29.94
N GLN A 151 9.78 12.82 -31.05
CA GLN A 151 10.01 14.12 -31.69
C GLN A 151 9.94 15.20 -30.60
N PRO A 152 10.97 16.08 -30.45
CA PRO A 152 10.81 17.24 -29.61
C PRO A 152 9.58 17.99 -30.13
N LEU A 153 8.67 18.34 -29.22
CA LEU A 153 7.54 19.20 -29.57
C LEU A 153 8.16 20.48 -30.14
N THR A 154 8.15 20.62 -31.46
CA THR A 154 8.52 21.85 -32.13
C THR A 154 7.56 22.89 -31.60
N ALA A 155 8.10 23.83 -30.84
CA ALA A 155 7.37 24.96 -30.30
C ALA A 155 7.07 25.92 -31.46
N ASP A 156 6.13 25.56 -32.33
CA ASP A 156 5.60 26.43 -33.37
C ASP A 156 4.13 26.06 -33.64
N SER A 157 3.23 26.78 -32.97
CA SER A 157 1.95 27.28 -33.50
C SER A 157 1.29 28.21 -32.48
#